data_AF-A0A2E1W105-F1
#
_entry.id   AF-A0A2E1W105-F1
#
_cell.length_a   1.000
_cell.length_b   1.000
_cell.length_c   1.000
_cell.angle_alpha   90.00
_cell.angle_beta   90.00
_cell.angle_gamma   90.00
#
_symmetry.space_group_name_H-M   'P 1'
#
loop_
_entity.id
_entity.type
_entity.pdbx_description
1 polymer ?
#
loop_
_entity_poly.entity_id
_entity_poly.type
_entity_poly.pdbx_seq_one_letter_code
_entity_poly.pdbx_strand_id
1 'polypeptide(L)' 'MTGDTPPQRVVTSERLGDDDRFEVGLRPRTLDAYIGQERLRENLEVSITAARQRAEALDHALLYGPPGLGKTTL' A
#
# COMPACT_ATOMS: atom_id res chain seq x y z
N MET A 1 32.89 -1.53 38.41
CA MET A 1 33.15 -1.14 37.01
C MET A 1 31.96 -1.61 36.21
N THR A 2 31.16 -0.65 35.74
CA THR A 2 29.74 -0.74 35.40
C THR A 2 29.46 -1.68 34.24
N GLY A 3 28.55 -2.64 34.43
CA GLY A 3 28.02 -3.49 33.37
C GLY A 3 27.04 -2.70 32.51
N ASP A 4 27.45 -2.42 31.28
CA ASP A 4 26.64 -1.72 30.27
C ASP A 4 25.52 -2.65 29.78
N THR A 5 24.27 -2.33 30.12
CA THR A 5 23.09 -3.01 29.57
C THR A 5 22.74 -2.33 28.26
N PRO A 6 22.78 -3.03 27.11
CA PRO A 6 22.46 -2.39 25.83
C PRO A 6 21.00 -1.90 25.87
N PRO A 7 20.69 -0.73 25.28
CA PRO A 7 19.35 -0.16 25.33
C PRO A 7 18.36 -1.13 24.70
N GLN A 8 17.35 -1.49 25.48
CA GLN A 8 16.27 -2.36 25.06
C GLN A 8 15.59 -1.72 23.83
N ARG A 9 15.80 -2.31 22.65
CA ARG A 9 15.21 -1.81 21.40
C ARG A 9 13.69 -2.00 21.51
N VAL A 10 12.96 -0.90 21.70
CA VAL A 10 11.50 -0.85 21.71
C VAL A 10 11.01 -0.93 20.27
N VAL A 11 11.11 -2.11 19.66
CA VAL A 11 10.42 -2.41 18.40
C VAL A 11 9.69 -3.72 18.61
N THR A 12 8.46 -3.60 19.11
CA THR A 12 7.54 -4.73 19.21
C THR A 12 6.93 -4.94 17.83
N SER A 13 7.07 -6.13 17.25
CA SER A 13 6.46 -6.48 15.95
C SER A 13 4.98 -6.84 16.06
N GLU A 14 4.44 -6.88 17.29
CA GLU A 14 3.02 -7.11 17.53
C GLU A 14 2.23 -5.87 17.11
N ARG A 15 1.29 -6.05 16.18
CA ARG A 15 0.36 -4.99 15.81
C ARG A 15 -0.55 -4.72 16.99
N LEU A 16 -0.48 -3.51 17.56
CA LEU A 16 -1.49 -3.08 18.51
C LEU A 16 -2.77 -2.76 17.73
N GLY A 17 -3.94 -3.08 18.29
CA GLY A 17 -5.22 -2.88 17.59
C GLY A 17 -5.53 -1.44 17.16
N ASP A 18 -4.84 -0.44 17.73
CA ASP A 18 -4.92 0.95 17.28
C ASP A 18 -4.08 1.24 16.02
N ASP A 19 -2.96 0.53 15.81
CA ASP A 19 -2.13 0.67 14.61
C ASP A 19 -2.89 0.20 13.36
N ASP A 20 -3.65 -0.90 13.49
CA ASP A 20 -4.49 -1.41 12.39
C ASP A 20 -5.57 -0.39 11.98
N ARG A 21 -6.17 0.32 12.95
CA ARG A 21 -7.17 1.37 12.66
C ARG A 21 -6.55 2.57 11.97
N PHE A 22 -5.33 2.93 12.34
CA PHE A 22 -4.61 4.06 11.76
C PHE A 22 -4.12 3.74 10.33
N GLU A 23 -3.58 2.55 10.09
CA GLU A 23 -3.19 2.06 8.76
C GLU A 23 -4.37 2.01 7.78
N VAL A 24 -5.54 1.58 8.26
CA VAL A 24 -6.78 1.53 7.45
C VAL A 24 -7.18 2.91 6.92
N GLY A 25 -6.87 4.00 7.63
CA GLY A 25 -7.14 5.36 7.17
C GLY A 25 -6.15 5.87 6.12
N LEU A 26 -4.93 5.33 6.10
CA LEU A 26 -3.84 5.76 5.21
C LEU A 26 -3.84 5.02 3.86
N ARG A 27 -4.38 3.79 3.83
CA ARG A 27 -4.51 3.02 2.59
C ARG A 27 -5.87 3.28 1.93
N PRO A 28 -5.90 3.78 0.70
CA PRO A 28 -7.15 4.05 0.01
C PRO A 28 -7.92 2.75 -0.23
N ARG A 29 -9.24 2.83 -0.05
CA ARG A 29 -10.16 1.70 -0.25
C ARG A 29 -10.63 1.55 -1.68
N THR A 30 -10.56 2.62 -2.45
CA THR A 30 -10.95 2.69 -3.85
C THR A 30 -9.83 3.31 -4.66
N LEU A 31 -9.76 3.00 -5.96
CA LEU A 31 -8.78 3.59 -6.86
C LEU A 31 -8.91 5.13 -6.90
N ASP A 32 -10.14 5.64 -6.77
CA ASP A 32 -10.43 7.09 -6.72
C ASP A 32 -9.92 7.78 -5.45
N ALA A 33 -9.80 7.05 -4.34
CA ALA A 33 -9.27 7.58 -3.09
C ALA A 33 -7.73 7.61 -3.06
N TYR A 34 -7.06 6.96 -4.00
CA TYR A 34 -5.61 7.11 -4.17
C TYR A 34 -5.33 8.52 -4.66
N ILE A 35 -4.35 9.22 -4.09
CA ILE A 35 -4.05 10.63 -4.39
C ILE A 35 -2.75 10.75 -5.19
N GLY A 36 -2.76 11.57 -6.25
CA GLY A 36 -1.65 11.70 -7.22
C GLY A 36 -1.51 10.48 -8.16
N GLN A 37 -0.53 10.48 -9.07
CA GLN A 37 -0.35 9.40 -10.06
C GLN A 37 -1.56 9.20 -10.99
N GLU A 38 -2.10 10.30 -11.53
CA GLU A 38 -3.28 10.35 -12.40
C GLU A 38 -3.19 9.32 -13.55
N ARG A 39 -2.06 9.31 -14.26
CA ARG A 39 -1.81 8.38 -15.37
C ARG A 39 -1.87 6.91 -14.96
N LEU A 40 -1.41 6.59 -13.74
CA LEU A 40 -1.46 5.23 -13.23
C LEU A 40 -2.90 4.81 -12.94
N ARG A 41 -3.68 5.68 -12.28
CA ARG A 41 -5.09 5.44 -11.99
C ARG A 41 -5.88 5.23 -13.28
N GLU A 42 -5.70 6.10 -14.27
CA GLU A 42 -6.37 6.00 -15.59
C GLU A 42 -6.06 4.67 -16.29
N ASN A 43 -4.79 4.26 -16.32
CA ASN A 43 -4.39 2.99 -16.95
C ASN A 43 -5.00 1.78 -16.23
N LEU A 44 -5.01 1.79 -14.90
CA LEU A 44 -5.63 0.73 -14.11
C LEU A 44 -7.15 0.70 -14.29
N GLU A 45 -7.80 1.86 -14.34
CA GLU A 45 -9.25 1.96 -14.56
C GLU A 45 -9.66 1.38 -15.91
N VAL A 46 -8.92 1.70 -16.98
CA VAL A 46 -9.13 1.11 -18.32
C VAL A 46 -8.95 -0.41 -18.27
N SER A 47 -7.88 -0.88 -17.63
CA SER A 47 -7.55 -2.32 -17.58
C SER A 47 -8.59 -3.12 -16.78
N ILE A 48 -8.99 -2.61 -15.62
CA ILE A 48 -10.05 -3.18 -14.77
C ILE A 48 -11.38 -3.18 -15.52
N THR A 49 -11.73 -2.08 -16.18
CA THR A 49 -12.97 -1.99 -16.95
C THR A 49 -13.00 -3.01 -18.08
N ALA A 50 -11.90 -3.17 -18.81
CA ALA A 50 -11.80 -4.12 -19.91
C ALA A 50 -11.91 -5.57 -19.41
N ALA A 51 -11.25 -5.94 -18.31
CA ALA A 51 -11.35 -7.26 -17.70
C ALA A 51 -12.79 -7.56 -17.22
N ARG A 52 -13.45 -6.56 -16.60
CA ARG A 52 -14.86 -6.69 -16.17
C ARG A 52 -15.81 -6.88 -17.36
N GLN A 53 -15.60 -6.16 -18.47
CA GLN A 53 -16.42 -6.31 -19.68
C GLN A 53 -16.28 -7.70 -20.31
N ARG A 54 -15.08 -8.29 -20.25
CA ARG A 54 -14.80 -9.64 -20.75
C ARG A 54 -15.18 -10.75 -19.76
N ALA A 55 -15.58 -10.39 -18.54
CA ALA A 55 -15.85 -11.31 -17.43
C ALA A 55 -14.68 -12.26 -17.14
N GLU A 56 -13.45 -11.76 -17.27
CA GLU A 56 -12.21 -12.50 -17.01
C GLU A 56 -11.37 -11.82 -15.92
N ALA A 57 -10.32 -12.51 -15.48
CA ALA A 57 -9.37 -11.94 -14.55
C ALA A 57 -8.56 -10.81 -15.23
N LEU A 58 -8.17 -9.80 -14.44
CA LEU A 58 -7.23 -8.79 -14.90
C LEU A 58 -5.89 -9.45 -15.25
N ASP A 59 -5.29 -9.03 -16.36
CA ASP A 59 -3.93 -9.44 -16.74
C ASP A 59 -2.89 -9.02 -15.67
N HIS A 60 -1.72 -9.66 -15.71
CA HIS A 60 -0.62 -9.33 -14.80
C HIS A 60 -0.15 -7.88 -14.98
N ALA A 61 -0.06 -7.14 -13.87
CA ALA A 61 0.44 -5.76 -13.85
C ALA A 61 1.72 -5.65 -12.99
N LEU A 62 2.67 -4.81 -13.44
CA LEU A 62 3.90 -4.48 -12.69
C LEU A 62 3.91 -2.98 -12.38
N LEU A 63 3.89 -2.66 -11.08
CA LEU A 63 4.05 -1.29 -10.59
C LEU A 63 5.53 -1.03 -10.28
N TYR A 64 6.17 -0.15 -11.05
CA TYR A 64 7.59 0.20 -10.86
C TYR A 64 7.78 1.71 -10.71
N GLY A 65 8.83 2.11 -9.99
CA GLY A 65 9.20 3.51 -9.81
C GLY A 65 9.99 3.78 -8.52
N PRO A 66 10.53 5.00 -8.34
CA PRO A 66 11.25 5.45 -7.14
C PRO A 66 10.55 5.12 -5.80
N PRO A 67 11.28 5.01 -4.68
CA PRO A 67 10.69 4.79 -3.36
C PRO A 67 9.75 5.95 -2.98
N GLY A 68 8.72 5.67 -2.17
CA GLY A 68 7.77 6.68 -1.68
C GLY A 68 6.61 7.02 -2.61
N LEU A 69 6.49 6.38 -3.78
CA LEU A 69 5.43 6.65 -4.76
C LEU A 69 4.14 5.84 -4.58
N GLY A 70 3.90 5.26 -3.40
CA GLY A 70 2.63 4.59 -3.08
C GLY A 70 2.38 3.23 -3.75
N LYS A 71 3.39 2.60 -4.38
CA LYS A 71 3.26 1.30 -5.08
C LYS A 71 2.71 0.15 -4.23
N THR A 72 2.97 0.14 -2.93
CA THR A 72 2.50 -0.88 -1.98
C THR A 72 1.22 -0.45 -1.26
N THR A 73 0.86 0.82 -1.39
CA THR A 73 -0.33 1.44 -0.81
C THR A 73 -1.54 1.24 -1.72
N LEU A 74 -1.31 1.22 -3.03
CA LEU A 74 -2.27 0.87 -4.07
C LEU A 74 -2.61 -0.62 -4.04
#